data_AF-A0A3C1CEF7-F1
#
_entry.id   AF-A0A3C1CEF7-F1
#
_cell.length_a   1.000
_cell.length_b   1.000
_cell.length_c   1.000
_cell.angle_alpha   90.00
_cell.angle_beta   90.00
_cell.angle_gamma   90.00
#
_symmetry.space_group_name_H-M   'P 1'
#
loop_
_entity.id
_entity.type
_entity.pdbx_description
1 polymer ?
#
loop_
_entity_poly.entity_id
_entity_poly.type
_entity_poly.pdbx_seq_one_letter_code
_entity_poly.pdbx_strand_id
1 'polypeptide(L)'
;MLEAKLRAASEKIFKTAGGVGYGRLDFRVDNRGSIYFLEINFTCSVFYSSGYEGSADYILKFDGVGQAGFLEHIINEGIARHAKKQKPYYVKGNSIAGYGVYAKRAMSEGEVVFIGEGRSQRIITKREVYLHWSEDNKLTFRRYAYPISDEVFILWDLDPAEWAPQNHSCEANTKFDGLNVVTTKPVNENEELTLDYAEFLDESMEPFTCNCGAKKCRGKVVGTPNNTLTAREKKN
;
A
#
# COMPACT_ATOMS: atom_id res chain seq x y z
N MET A 1 -18.00 -2.13 33.62
CA MET A 1 -17.48 -0.75 33.45
C MET A 1 -15.95 -0.68 33.47
N LEU A 2 -15.22 -1.53 34.24
CA LEU A 2 -13.74 -1.61 34.22
C LEU A 2 -13.20 -2.49 33.09
N GLU A 3 -13.76 -3.68 32.88
CA GLU A 3 -13.33 -4.61 31.81
C GLU A 3 -13.32 -3.93 30.43
N ALA A 4 -14.41 -3.25 30.06
CA ALA A 4 -14.49 -2.52 28.80
C ALA A 4 -13.41 -1.42 28.67
N LYS A 5 -13.06 -0.74 29.77
CA LYS A 5 -11.97 0.25 29.79
C LYS A 5 -10.61 -0.41 29.55
N LEU A 6 -10.36 -1.55 30.21
CA LEU A 6 -9.13 -2.32 30.00
C LEU A 6 -9.03 -2.83 28.56
N ARG A 7 -10.11 -3.39 28.00
CA ARG A 7 -10.13 -3.84 26.59
C ARG A 7 -9.85 -2.70 25.62
N ALA A 8 -10.53 -1.56 25.78
CA ALA A 8 -10.33 -0.40 24.92
C ALA A 8 -8.90 0.16 25.05
N ALA A 9 -8.35 0.22 26.26
CA ALA A 9 -6.97 0.65 26.49
C ALA A 9 -5.97 -0.33 25.86
N SER A 10 -6.16 -1.64 26.05
CA SER A 10 -5.30 -2.66 25.47
C SER A 10 -5.29 -2.60 23.95
N GLU A 11 -6.47 -2.49 23.33
CA GLU A 11 -6.59 -2.35 21.88
C GLU A 11 -5.87 -1.09 21.37
N LYS A 12 -6.07 0.05 22.04
CA LYS A 12 -5.42 1.32 21.67
C LYS A 12 -3.90 1.24 21.78
N ILE A 13 -3.38 0.66 22.86
CA ILE A 13 -1.94 0.53 23.09
C ILE A 13 -1.32 -0.43 22.10
N PHE A 14 -1.93 -1.61 21.91
CA PHE A 14 -1.44 -2.62 20.97
C PHE A 14 -1.40 -2.07 19.53
N LYS A 15 -2.46 -1.35 19.09
CA LYS A 15 -2.51 -0.71 17.78
C LYS A 15 -1.47 0.40 17.63
N THR A 16 -1.31 1.27 18.63
CA THR A 16 -0.32 2.36 18.61
C THR A 16 1.11 1.84 18.48
N ALA A 17 1.40 0.70 19.11
CA ALA A 17 2.70 0.05 19.04
C ALA A 17 2.93 -0.72 17.73
N GLY A 18 1.98 -0.72 16.79
CA GLY A 18 2.06 -1.51 15.56
C GLY A 18 2.07 -3.02 15.84
N GLY A 19 1.42 -3.46 16.92
CA GLY A 19 1.44 -4.85 17.38
C GLY A 19 0.97 -5.82 16.31
N VAL A 20 1.77 -6.86 16.07
CA VAL A 20 1.46 -7.98 15.18
C VAL A 20 1.51 -9.27 16.00
N GLY A 21 0.53 -10.14 15.82
CA GLY A 21 0.40 -11.34 16.66
C GLY A 21 -0.29 -11.02 17.98
N TYR A 22 0.44 -11.12 19.10
CA TYR A 22 -0.15 -10.97 20.43
C TYR A 22 0.81 -10.30 21.42
N GLY A 23 0.29 -9.90 22.57
CA GLY A 23 1.09 -9.39 23.68
C GLY A 23 0.30 -9.39 24.99
N ARG A 24 1.02 -9.49 26.11
CA ARG A 24 0.45 -9.31 27.45
C ARG A 24 0.62 -7.86 27.87
N LEU A 25 -0.42 -7.26 28.41
CA LEU A 25 -0.36 -5.90 28.96
C LEU A 25 -0.63 -5.92 30.45
N ASP A 26 0.20 -5.22 31.20
CA ASP A 26 0.03 -5.08 32.64
C ASP A 26 -0.52 -3.70 32.97
N PHE A 27 -1.59 -3.69 33.76
CA PHE A 27 -2.25 -2.48 34.23
C PHE A 27 -2.30 -2.47 35.75
N ARG A 28 -2.13 -1.28 36.33
CA ARG A 28 -2.51 -1.01 37.72
C ARG A 28 -3.85 -0.31 37.76
N VAL A 29 -4.73 -0.73 38.66
CA VAL A 29 -6.04 -0.10 38.86
C VAL A 29 -6.09 0.46 40.27
N ASP A 30 -6.43 1.75 40.41
CA ASP A 30 -6.60 2.37 41.73
C ASP A 30 -7.98 2.06 42.35
N ASN A 31 -8.20 2.54 43.57
CA ASN A 31 -9.47 2.36 44.29
C ASN A 31 -10.66 3.12 43.67
N ARG A 32 -10.42 4.03 42.72
CA ARG A 32 -11.44 4.75 41.95
C ARG A 32 -11.74 4.08 40.61
N GLY A 33 -11.05 2.98 40.29
CA GLY A 33 -11.18 2.29 39.00
C GLY A 33 -10.46 3.01 37.85
N SER A 34 -9.53 3.92 38.14
CA SER A 34 -8.63 4.51 37.15
C SER A 34 -7.58 3.48 36.76
N ILE A 35 -7.31 3.36 35.46
CA ILE A 35 -6.33 2.41 34.93
C ILE A 35 -5.03 3.13 34.58
N TYR A 36 -3.91 2.50 34.92
CA TYR A 36 -2.56 2.98 34.64
C TYR A 36 -1.81 1.87 33.91
N PHE A 37 -1.45 2.14 32.65
CA PHE A 37 -0.64 1.23 31.86
C PHE A 37 0.78 1.15 32.44
N LEU A 38 1.30 -0.06 32.61
CA LEU A 38 2.66 -0.29 33.13
C LEU A 38 3.61 -0.72 32.02
N GLU A 39 3.31 -1.84 31.35
CA GLU A 39 4.16 -2.43 30.31
C GLU A 39 3.36 -3.29 29.33
N ILE A 40 3.98 -3.54 28.17
CA ILE A 40 3.52 -4.49 27.17
C ILE A 40 4.66 -5.45 26.80
N ASN A 41 4.37 -6.76 26.84
CA ASN A 41 5.28 -7.81 26.44
C ASN A 41 4.75 -8.52 25.19
N PHE A 42 5.35 -8.23 24.03
CA PHE A 42 4.98 -8.79 22.71
C PHE A 42 5.44 -10.23 22.48
N THR A 43 6.28 -10.77 23.36
CA THR A 43 6.83 -12.14 23.25
C THR A 43 6.60 -12.90 24.54
N CYS A 44 5.45 -12.68 25.18
CA CYS A 44 5.12 -13.41 26.39
C CYS A 44 4.93 -14.90 26.07
N SER A 45 5.54 -15.74 26.89
CA SER A 45 5.36 -17.18 26.82
C SER A 45 3.91 -17.54 27.14
N VAL A 46 3.37 -18.45 26.34
CA VAL A 46 2.02 -19.01 26.42
C VAL A 46 2.14 -20.51 26.08
N PHE A 47 1.07 -21.27 26.35
CA PHE A 47 0.99 -22.71 26.09
C PHE A 47 1.81 -23.57 27.06
N TYR A 48 1.97 -23.11 28.31
CA TYR A 48 2.54 -23.99 29.33
C TYR A 48 1.60 -25.14 29.67
N SER A 49 2.20 -26.27 30.08
CA SER A 49 1.47 -27.41 30.59
C SER A 49 0.78 -27.08 31.91
N SER A 50 -0.27 -27.83 32.22
CA SER A 50 -1.03 -27.63 33.45
C SER A 50 -0.13 -27.73 34.69
N GLY A 51 -0.25 -26.77 35.60
CA GLY A 51 0.58 -26.63 36.79
C GLY A 51 1.82 -25.74 36.62
N TYR A 52 2.10 -25.27 35.40
CA TYR A 52 3.22 -24.37 35.08
C TYR A 52 2.76 -23.08 34.41
N GLU A 53 1.48 -22.73 34.54
CA GLU A 53 0.86 -21.60 33.84
C GLU A 53 1.53 -20.26 34.18
N GLY A 54 1.92 -19.53 33.14
CA GLY A 54 2.32 -18.13 33.28
C GLY A 54 1.10 -17.21 33.36
N SER A 55 1.33 -15.94 33.70
CA SER A 55 0.29 -14.89 33.69
C SER A 55 -0.53 -14.84 32.40
N ALA A 56 0.09 -15.06 31.23
CA ALA A 56 -0.61 -15.08 29.95
C ALA A 56 -1.52 -16.30 29.81
N ASP A 57 -1.09 -17.50 30.24
CA ASP A 57 -1.94 -18.71 30.25
C ASP A 57 -3.16 -18.55 31.16
N TYR A 58 -3.00 -17.88 32.30
CA TYR A 58 -4.16 -17.56 33.14
C TYR A 58 -5.15 -16.65 32.41
N ILE A 59 -4.69 -15.64 31.68
CA ILE A 59 -5.58 -14.81 30.85
C ILE A 59 -6.32 -15.67 29.83
N LEU A 60 -5.61 -16.54 29.10
CA LEU A 60 -6.22 -17.43 28.10
C LEU A 60 -7.21 -18.44 28.71
N LYS A 61 -6.97 -18.89 29.95
CA LYS A 61 -7.90 -19.79 30.65
C LYS A 61 -9.26 -19.13 30.91
N PHE A 62 -9.29 -17.81 31.07
CA PHE A 62 -10.50 -17.03 31.37
C PHE A 62 -11.02 -16.23 30.17
N ASP A 63 -10.43 -16.37 28.98
CA ASP A 63 -10.85 -15.61 27.79
C ASP A 63 -12.12 -16.18 27.11
N GLY A 64 -12.51 -17.42 27.47
CA GLY A 64 -13.68 -18.13 26.93
C GLY A 64 -13.41 -18.96 25.66
N VAL A 65 -12.18 -18.92 25.13
CA VAL A 65 -11.73 -19.58 23.90
C VAL A 65 -10.60 -20.59 24.19
N GLY A 66 -9.76 -20.29 25.18
CA GLY A 66 -8.64 -21.12 25.62
C GLY A 66 -7.43 -21.07 24.69
N GLN A 67 -6.38 -21.80 25.08
CA GLN A 67 -5.10 -21.86 24.36
C GLN A 67 -5.26 -22.26 22.88
N ALA A 68 -6.06 -23.28 22.59
CA ALA A 68 -6.24 -23.77 21.22
C ALA A 68 -6.88 -22.71 20.30
N GLY A 69 -8.00 -22.11 20.69
CA GLY A 69 -8.64 -21.10 19.86
C GLY A 69 -7.87 -19.77 19.82
N PHE A 70 -7.08 -19.46 20.85
CA PHE A 70 -6.13 -18.34 20.79
C PHE A 70 -5.06 -18.57 19.71
N LEU A 71 -4.50 -19.79 19.62
CA LEU A 71 -3.56 -20.15 18.56
C LEU A 71 -4.21 -20.09 17.18
N GLU A 72 -5.41 -20.64 17.02
CA GLU A 72 -6.17 -20.55 15.76
C GLU A 72 -6.40 -19.10 15.34
N HIS A 73 -6.71 -18.20 16.29
CA HIS A 73 -6.87 -16.78 16.00
C HIS A 73 -5.58 -16.14 15.46
N ILE A 74 -4.43 -16.44 16.06
CA ILE A 74 -3.12 -15.95 15.60
C ILE A 74 -2.82 -16.46 14.18
N ILE A 75 -3.09 -17.74 13.91
CA ILE A 75 -2.88 -18.33 12.58
C ILE A 75 -3.79 -17.67 11.55
N ASN A 76 -5.07 -17.49 11.86
CA ASN A 76 -6.04 -16.85 10.97
C ASN A 76 -5.68 -15.39 10.69
N GLU A 77 -5.22 -14.63 11.70
CA GLU A 77 -4.68 -13.29 11.50
C GLU A 77 -3.47 -13.31 10.56
N GLY A 78 -2.54 -14.24 10.78
CA GLY A 78 -1.36 -14.40 9.94
C GLY A 78 -1.69 -14.68 8.48
N ILE A 79 -2.63 -15.60 8.22
CA ILE A 79 -3.14 -15.92 6.88
C ILE A 79 -3.80 -14.69 6.26
N ALA A 80 -4.70 -14.02 6.99
CA ALA A 80 -5.40 -12.83 6.50
C ALA A 80 -4.43 -11.68 6.17
N ARG A 81 -3.45 -11.44 7.03
CA ARG A 81 -2.40 -10.44 6.81
C ARG A 81 -1.50 -10.81 5.63
N HIS A 82 -1.15 -12.09 5.47
CA HIS A 82 -0.41 -12.56 4.30
C HIS A 82 -1.20 -12.37 3.01
N ALA A 83 -2.50 -12.71 3.00
CA ALA A 83 -3.39 -12.50 1.87
C ALA A 83 -3.49 -11.02 1.48
N LYS A 84 -3.64 -10.12 2.46
CA LYS A 84 -3.66 -8.65 2.23
C LYS A 84 -2.35 -8.09 1.67
N LYS A 85 -1.21 -8.75 1.92
CA LYS A 85 0.08 -8.37 1.35
C LYS A 85 0.27 -8.85 -0.09
N GLN A 86 -0.59 -9.74 -0.58
CA GLN A 86 -0.47 -10.21 -1.95
C GLN A 86 -0.87 -9.10 -2.91
N LYS A 87 0.07 -8.74 -3.79
CA LYS A 87 -0.20 -7.82 -4.91
C LYS A 87 -1.32 -8.42 -5.75
N PRO A 88 -2.38 -7.64 -6.09
CA PRO A 88 -3.49 -8.12 -6.94
C PRO A 88 -3.07 -8.29 -8.41
N TYR A 89 -1.79 -8.09 -8.71
CA TYR A 89 -1.21 -8.16 -10.02
C TYR A 89 0.09 -8.96 -10.06
N TYR A 90 0.49 -9.37 -11.26
CA TYR A 90 1.80 -9.94 -11.58
C TYR A 90 2.45 -9.19 -12.74
N VAL A 91 3.77 -9.27 -12.85
CA VAL A 91 4.53 -8.67 -13.96
C VAL A 91 4.78 -9.74 -15.02
N LYS A 92 4.58 -9.40 -16.29
CA LYS A 92 4.81 -10.26 -17.46
C LYS A 92 5.58 -9.48 -18.52
N GLY A 93 6.45 -10.16 -19.28
CA GLY A 93 7.10 -9.61 -20.46
C GLY A 93 6.25 -9.73 -21.74
N ASN A 94 6.72 -9.15 -22.84
CA ASN A 94 6.05 -9.06 -24.15
C ASN A 94 4.67 -8.39 -24.10
N SER A 95 4.57 -7.34 -23.29
CA SER A 95 3.41 -6.46 -23.20
C SER A 95 3.43 -5.36 -24.26
N ILE A 96 2.46 -4.45 -24.21
CA ILE A 96 2.35 -3.28 -25.12
C ILE A 96 3.70 -2.56 -25.31
N ALA A 97 4.48 -2.44 -24.23
CA ALA A 97 5.84 -1.89 -24.28
C ALA A 97 6.81 -2.66 -23.35
N GLY A 98 7.21 -3.86 -23.76
CA GLY A 98 8.21 -4.64 -23.04
C GLY A 98 7.60 -5.40 -21.87
N TYR A 99 7.60 -4.83 -20.66
CA TYR A 99 6.98 -5.44 -19.49
C TYR A 99 5.67 -4.74 -19.14
N GLY A 100 4.73 -5.48 -18.57
CA GLY A 100 3.43 -4.99 -18.18
C GLY A 100 2.94 -5.64 -16.90
N VAL A 101 1.96 -4.99 -16.28
CA VAL A 101 1.31 -5.45 -15.06
C VAL A 101 -0.05 -6.05 -15.44
N TYR A 102 -0.36 -7.24 -14.94
CA TYR A 102 -1.60 -7.97 -15.27
C TYR A 102 -2.35 -8.34 -14.01
N ALA A 103 -3.68 -8.30 -14.08
CA ALA A 103 -4.56 -8.69 -12.98
C ALA A 103 -4.39 -10.19 -12.65
N LYS A 104 -4.15 -10.53 -11.38
CA LYS A 104 -4.12 -11.93 -10.89
C LYS A 104 -5.50 -12.53 -10.68
N ARG A 105 -6.54 -11.69 -10.66
CA ARG A 105 -7.94 -12.07 -10.47
C ARG A 105 -8.84 -10.99 -11.05
N ALA A 106 -10.12 -11.28 -11.18
CA ALA A 106 -11.10 -10.25 -11.47
C ALA A 106 -11.12 -9.18 -10.36
N MET A 107 -11.32 -7.93 -10.76
CA MET A 107 -11.42 -6.77 -9.88
C MET A 107 -12.65 -5.94 -10.23
N SER A 108 -13.30 -5.40 -9.20
CA SER A 108 -14.42 -4.47 -9.40
C SER A 108 -13.90 -3.07 -9.75
N GLU A 109 -14.77 -2.20 -10.24
CA GLU A 109 -14.45 -0.77 -10.39
C GLU A 109 -14.17 -0.12 -9.02
N GLY A 110 -13.20 0.79 -8.96
CA GLY A 110 -12.78 1.48 -7.73
C GLY A 110 -11.87 0.66 -6.81
N GLU A 111 -11.47 -0.54 -7.21
CA GLU A 111 -10.61 -1.40 -6.42
C GLU A 111 -9.14 -0.94 -6.48
N VAL A 112 -8.46 -0.92 -5.34
CA VAL A 112 -7.05 -0.50 -5.25
C VAL A 112 -6.12 -1.57 -5.81
N VAL A 113 -5.40 -1.20 -6.88
CA VAL A 113 -4.38 -2.04 -7.54
C VAL A 113 -3.01 -1.84 -6.90
N PHE A 114 -2.66 -0.58 -6.64
CA PHE A 114 -1.38 -0.19 -6.03
C PHE A 114 -1.63 0.81 -4.91
N ILE A 115 -1.05 0.52 -3.75
CA ILE A 115 -1.12 1.40 -2.57
C ILE A 115 0.09 2.34 -2.62
N GLY A 116 -0.15 3.61 -2.96
CA GLY A 116 0.86 4.66 -2.87
C GLY A 116 0.77 5.48 -1.59
N GLU A 117 -0.39 5.51 -0.94
CA GLU A 117 -0.59 6.27 0.30
C GLU A 117 0.27 5.74 1.46
N GLY A 118 0.96 6.64 2.15
CA GLY A 118 1.83 6.32 3.28
C GLY A 118 3.03 5.42 2.94
N ARG A 119 3.28 5.16 1.65
CA ARG A 119 4.36 4.32 1.17
C ARG A 119 5.67 5.10 1.11
N SER A 120 6.77 4.44 1.45
CA SER A 120 8.11 4.94 1.12
C SER A 120 8.23 5.13 -0.39
N GLN A 121 8.68 6.32 -0.80
CA GLN A 121 8.89 6.66 -2.20
C GLN A 121 10.09 7.59 -2.32
N ARG A 122 10.67 7.65 -3.52
CA ARG A 122 11.73 8.59 -3.81
C ARG A 122 11.12 9.91 -4.25
N ILE A 123 11.39 10.95 -3.47
CA ILE A 123 10.98 12.31 -3.78
C ILE A 123 12.21 13.08 -4.24
N ILE A 124 12.10 13.79 -5.36
CA ILE A 124 13.20 14.57 -5.93
C ILE A 124 12.72 15.90 -6.48
N THR A 125 13.59 16.90 -6.48
CA THR A 125 13.30 18.19 -7.12
C THR A 125 13.78 18.20 -8.57
N LYS A 126 13.08 18.93 -9.45
CA LYS A 126 13.55 19.18 -10.83
C LYS A 126 14.98 19.72 -10.83
N ARG A 127 15.28 20.70 -9.97
CA ARG A 127 16.62 21.30 -9.86
C ARG A 127 17.72 20.26 -9.64
N GLU A 128 17.52 19.32 -8.71
CA GLU A 128 18.49 18.26 -8.43
C GLU A 128 18.78 17.41 -9.67
N VAL A 129 17.72 17.01 -10.38
CA VAL A 129 17.82 16.21 -11.62
C VAL A 129 18.61 16.97 -12.69
N TYR A 130 18.24 18.22 -12.97
CA TYR A 130 18.85 18.95 -14.09
C TYR A 130 20.28 19.40 -13.84
N LEU A 131 20.68 19.65 -12.59
CA LEU A 131 22.05 20.06 -12.23
C LEU A 131 23.02 18.88 -12.10
N HIS A 132 22.56 17.73 -11.60
CA HIS A 132 23.47 16.68 -11.13
C HIS A 132 23.35 15.34 -11.88
N TRP A 133 22.29 15.11 -12.65
CA TRP A 133 22.12 13.83 -13.35
C TRP A 133 22.74 13.85 -14.74
N SER A 134 23.15 12.67 -15.22
CA SER A 134 23.49 12.45 -16.62
C SER A 134 22.24 12.57 -17.52
N GLU A 135 22.44 12.76 -18.82
CA GLU A 135 21.32 12.85 -19.77
C GLU A 135 20.46 11.57 -19.80
N ASP A 136 21.07 10.38 -19.66
CA ASP A 136 20.33 9.11 -19.58
C ASP A 136 19.42 9.05 -18.34
N ASN A 137 19.92 9.55 -17.21
CA ASN A 137 19.14 9.63 -15.98
C ASN A 137 18.03 10.69 -16.09
N LYS A 138 18.29 11.82 -16.74
CA LYS A 138 17.25 12.82 -17.04
C LYS A 138 16.17 12.28 -17.97
N LEU A 139 16.53 11.45 -18.96
CA LEU A 139 15.56 10.78 -19.82
C LEU A 139 14.70 9.79 -19.03
N THR A 140 15.31 9.04 -18.11
CA THR A 140 14.59 8.14 -17.19
C THR A 140 13.62 8.93 -16.32
N PHE A 141 14.05 10.07 -15.78
CA PHE A 141 13.17 10.98 -15.04
C PHE A 141 11.96 11.41 -15.88
N ARG A 142 12.17 11.92 -17.10
CA ARG A 142 11.06 12.35 -17.98
C ARG A 142 10.12 11.20 -18.39
N ARG A 143 10.56 9.94 -18.34
CA ARG A 143 9.73 8.79 -18.70
C ARG A 143 8.89 8.24 -17.55
N TYR A 144 9.36 8.36 -16.31
CA TYR A 144 8.79 7.62 -15.19
C TYR A 144 8.47 8.45 -13.95
N ALA A 145 8.99 9.68 -13.85
CA ALA A 145 8.68 10.55 -12.73
C ALA A 145 7.28 11.16 -12.92
N TYR A 146 6.52 11.24 -11.83
CA TYR A 146 5.24 11.94 -11.85
C TYR A 146 5.22 13.12 -10.86
N PRO A 147 4.57 14.23 -11.22
CA PRO A 147 4.63 15.50 -10.48
C PRO A 147 3.75 15.50 -9.23
N ILE A 148 4.34 15.78 -8.06
CA ILE A 148 3.58 16.15 -6.84
C ILE A 148 3.14 17.61 -6.92
N SER A 149 4.09 18.46 -7.33
CA SER A 149 3.96 19.91 -7.54
C SER A 149 4.81 20.30 -8.75
N ASP A 150 4.89 21.59 -9.05
CA ASP A 150 5.64 22.07 -10.21
C ASP A 150 7.13 21.70 -10.10
N GLU A 151 7.69 21.67 -8.88
CA GLU A 151 9.12 21.45 -8.64
C GLU A 151 9.47 20.08 -8.07
N VAL A 152 8.49 19.35 -7.52
CA VAL A 152 8.71 18.13 -6.72
C VAL A 152 8.03 16.93 -7.38
N PHE A 153 8.79 15.85 -7.54
CA PHE A 153 8.42 14.65 -8.29
C PHE A 153 8.62 13.38 -7.48
N ILE A 154 7.82 12.37 -7.78
CA ILE A 154 8.00 11.00 -7.29
C ILE A 154 8.67 10.15 -8.37
N LEU A 155 9.60 9.30 -7.93
CA LEU A 155 10.18 8.23 -8.70
C LEU A 155 9.89 6.88 -8.04
N TRP A 156 9.97 5.82 -8.84
CA TRP A 156 9.91 4.44 -8.37
C TRP A 156 10.99 4.12 -7.35
N ASP A 157 10.66 3.23 -6.42
CA ASP A 157 11.60 2.70 -5.43
C ASP A 157 12.85 2.10 -6.09
N LEU A 158 13.98 2.09 -5.37
CA LEU A 158 15.18 1.39 -5.81
C LEU A 158 15.06 -0.13 -5.60
N ASP A 159 14.14 -0.60 -4.76
CA ASP A 159 13.86 -2.02 -4.58
C ASP A 159 13.26 -2.63 -5.86
N PRO A 160 13.97 -3.54 -6.56
CA PRO A 160 13.46 -4.19 -7.77
C PRO A 160 12.20 -5.02 -7.53
N ALA A 161 11.96 -5.51 -6.30
CA ALA A 161 10.75 -6.25 -5.96
C ALA A 161 9.49 -5.36 -6.04
N GLU A 162 9.68 -4.05 -6.02
CA GLU A 162 8.62 -3.04 -6.10
C GLU A 162 8.43 -2.43 -7.48
N TRP A 163 9.19 -2.92 -8.47
CA TRP A 163 9.02 -2.55 -9.85
C TRP A 163 7.69 -3.06 -10.42
N ALA A 164 6.85 -2.14 -10.89
CA ALA A 164 5.54 -2.43 -11.48
C ALA A 164 5.30 -1.56 -12.72
N PRO A 165 5.86 -1.93 -13.88
CA PRO A 165 5.77 -1.13 -15.11
C PRO A 165 4.33 -1.17 -15.67
N GLN A 166 3.50 -0.21 -15.28
CA GLN A 166 2.16 -0.07 -15.84
C GLN A 166 2.25 0.66 -17.18
N ASN A 167 1.87 -0.01 -18.26
CA ASN A 167 1.91 0.57 -19.59
C ASN A 167 0.83 1.62 -19.82
N HIS A 168 1.06 2.45 -20.83
CA HIS A 168 0.07 3.40 -21.28
C HIS A 168 -1.04 2.74 -22.13
N SER A 169 -2.29 3.13 -21.87
CA SER A 169 -3.40 3.00 -22.82
C SER A 169 -4.23 4.28 -22.88
N CYS A 170 -4.68 4.67 -24.08
CA CYS A 170 -5.62 5.79 -24.25
C CYS A 170 -7.03 5.45 -23.75
N GLU A 171 -7.35 4.16 -23.54
CA GLU A 171 -8.59 3.68 -22.92
C GLU A 171 -8.25 2.82 -21.69
N ALA A 172 -7.44 3.42 -20.79
CA ALA A 172 -6.92 2.80 -19.58
C ALA A 172 -8.01 2.23 -18.67
N ASN A 173 -7.68 1.14 -17.99
CA ASN A 173 -8.55 0.47 -17.01
C ASN A 173 -8.16 0.77 -15.55
N THR A 174 -7.13 1.58 -15.33
CA THR A 174 -6.74 2.11 -14.02
C THR A 174 -6.45 3.60 -14.09
N LYS A 175 -6.51 4.28 -12.94
CA LYS A 175 -6.13 5.70 -12.78
C LYS A 175 -5.53 5.93 -11.40
N PHE A 176 -4.87 7.08 -11.23
CA PHE A 176 -4.52 7.57 -9.91
C PHE A 176 -5.74 8.13 -9.17
N ASP A 177 -5.84 7.83 -7.88
CA ASP A 177 -6.74 8.43 -6.90
C ASP A 177 -5.91 8.74 -5.65
N GLY A 178 -5.63 10.03 -5.42
CA GLY A 178 -4.49 10.45 -4.59
C GLY A 178 -3.18 9.84 -5.12
N LEU A 179 -2.46 9.15 -4.24
CA LEU A 179 -1.26 8.38 -4.59
C LEU A 179 -1.56 6.90 -4.92
N ASN A 180 -2.78 6.43 -4.67
CA ASN A 180 -3.16 5.07 -5.02
C ASN A 180 -3.45 4.95 -6.52
N VAL A 181 -3.34 3.73 -7.04
CA VAL A 181 -3.87 3.38 -8.36
C VAL A 181 -5.09 2.50 -8.17
N VAL A 182 -6.22 2.91 -8.74
CA VAL A 182 -7.51 2.22 -8.65
C VAL A 182 -8.02 1.84 -10.03
N THR A 183 -8.83 0.80 -10.11
CA THR A 183 -9.53 0.42 -11.35
C THR A 183 -10.61 1.45 -11.72
N THR A 184 -10.75 1.75 -13.01
CA THR A 184 -11.78 2.67 -13.54
C THR A 184 -12.99 1.96 -14.13
N LYS A 185 -12.92 0.64 -14.21
CA LYS A 185 -13.96 -0.26 -14.71
C LYS A 185 -13.67 -1.66 -14.18
N PRO A 186 -14.62 -2.61 -14.25
CA PRO A 186 -14.33 -4.01 -13.97
C PRO A 186 -13.18 -4.53 -14.83
N VAL A 187 -12.26 -5.27 -14.22
CA VAL A 187 -11.08 -5.84 -14.88
C VAL A 187 -11.13 -7.36 -14.76
N ASN A 188 -10.86 -8.06 -15.85
CA ASN A 188 -10.82 -9.52 -15.86
C ASN A 188 -9.47 -10.05 -15.37
N GLU A 189 -9.45 -11.29 -14.88
CA GLU A 189 -8.20 -11.99 -14.63
C GLU A 189 -7.35 -12.05 -15.93
N ASN A 190 -6.04 -11.85 -15.80
CA ASN A 190 -5.07 -11.80 -16.89
C ASN A 190 -5.25 -10.63 -17.88
N GLU A 191 -6.08 -9.64 -17.56
CA GLU A 191 -6.14 -8.38 -18.31
C GLU A 191 -4.98 -7.46 -17.91
N GLU A 192 -4.40 -6.75 -18.88
CA GLU A 192 -3.30 -5.80 -18.63
C GLU A 192 -3.83 -4.54 -17.92
N LEU A 193 -3.20 -4.17 -16.81
CA LEU A 193 -3.49 -2.97 -16.04
C LEU A 193 -2.70 -1.80 -16.60
N THR A 194 -3.43 -0.86 -17.19
CA THR A 194 -2.86 0.28 -17.93
C THR A 194 -3.30 1.60 -17.35
N LEU A 195 -2.46 2.62 -17.50
CA LEU A 195 -2.73 4.00 -17.09
C LEU A 195 -2.81 4.92 -18.31
N ASP A 196 -3.61 5.98 -18.22
CA ASP A 196 -3.47 7.08 -19.17
C ASP A 196 -2.40 8.05 -18.64
N TYR A 197 -1.26 8.14 -19.31
CA TYR A 197 -0.15 8.98 -18.87
C TYR A 197 -0.50 10.47 -18.91
N ALA A 198 -1.39 10.90 -19.81
CA ALA A 198 -1.81 12.29 -19.88
C ALA A 198 -2.73 12.69 -18.71
N GLU A 199 -3.34 11.73 -18.01
CA GLU A 199 -4.18 11.98 -16.83
C GLU A 199 -3.36 12.35 -15.59
N PHE A 200 -2.06 11.99 -15.51
CA PHE A 200 -1.26 12.22 -14.30
C PHE A 200 0.14 12.81 -14.51
N LEU A 201 0.65 12.86 -15.75
CA LEU A 201 1.94 13.47 -16.04
C LEU A 201 1.76 14.91 -16.55
N ASP A 202 2.70 15.77 -16.16
CA ASP A 202 2.80 17.16 -16.62
C ASP A 202 3.65 17.26 -17.91
N GLU A 203 3.82 18.48 -18.41
CA GLU A 203 4.64 18.79 -19.58
C GLU A 203 6.11 18.38 -19.49
N SER A 204 6.60 17.96 -18.31
CA SER A 204 7.96 17.44 -18.16
C SER A 204 8.12 16.02 -18.72
N MET A 205 7.01 15.31 -19.01
CA MET A 205 7.08 13.95 -19.53
C MET A 205 7.72 13.91 -20.92
N GLU A 206 8.45 12.84 -21.20
CA GLU A 206 8.97 12.55 -22.54
C GLU A 206 7.81 12.10 -23.46
N PRO A 207 7.47 12.85 -24.52
CA PRO A 207 6.43 12.43 -25.46
C PRO A 207 6.81 11.17 -26.22
N PHE A 208 5.83 10.36 -26.59
CA PHE A 208 6.06 9.15 -27.39
C PHE A 208 4.91 8.84 -28.35
N THR A 209 5.24 8.08 -29.41
CA THR A 209 4.24 7.53 -30.34
C THR A 209 3.53 6.35 -29.69
N CYS A 210 2.20 6.40 -29.64
CA CYS A 210 1.37 5.44 -28.93
C CYS A 210 0.85 4.34 -29.86
N ASN A 211 1.07 3.09 -29.45
CA ASN A 211 0.60 1.89 -30.14
C ASN A 211 -0.28 1.01 -29.23
N CYS A 212 -1.04 1.61 -28.30
CA CYS A 212 -1.77 0.88 -27.27
C CYS A 212 -2.94 0.01 -27.77
N GLY A 213 -3.34 0.12 -29.05
CA GLY A 213 -4.43 -0.67 -29.63
C GLY A 213 -5.85 -0.23 -29.25
N ALA A 214 -6.01 0.82 -28.43
CA ALA A 214 -7.31 1.38 -28.10
C ALA A 214 -8.04 1.91 -29.35
N LYS A 215 -9.38 1.81 -29.38
CA LYS A 215 -10.18 2.27 -30.53
C LYS A 215 -10.06 3.78 -30.73
N LYS A 216 -9.93 4.51 -29.62
CA LYS A 216 -9.72 5.97 -29.58
C LYS A 216 -8.26 6.32 -29.24
N CYS A 217 -7.30 5.62 -29.84
CA CYS A 217 -5.88 5.93 -29.66
C CYS A 217 -5.54 7.35 -30.14
N ARG A 218 -4.79 8.12 -29.34
CA ARG A 218 -4.35 9.48 -29.68
C ARG A 218 -3.17 9.51 -30.67
N GLY A 219 -2.52 8.38 -30.93
CA GLY A 219 -1.35 8.24 -31.80
C GLY A 219 -0.05 8.84 -31.24
N LYS A 220 -0.13 9.99 -30.54
CA LYS A 220 0.97 10.58 -29.77
C LYS A 220 0.48 10.94 -28.37
N VAL A 221 1.28 10.61 -27.37
CA VAL A 221 1.01 10.93 -25.97
C VAL A 221 1.97 12.02 -25.54
N VAL A 222 1.42 13.05 -24.92
CA VAL A 222 2.11 14.21 -24.37
C VAL A 222 1.57 14.47 -22.98
N GLY A 223 2.37 15.10 -22.14
CA GLY A 223 1.95 15.50 -20.80
C GLY A 223 0.94 16.63 -20.83
N THR A 224 0.15 16.75 -19.77
CA THR A 224 -0.88 17.78 -19.66
C THR A 224 -0.33 18.98 -18.88
N PRO A 225 -0.41 20.21 -19.42
CA PRO A 225 0.07 21.39 -18.73
C PRO A 225 -0.54 21.56 -17.32
N ASN A 226 0.29 21.86 -16.32
CA ASN A 226 -0.12 22.06 -14.92
C ASN A 226 -0.82 20.84 -14.28
N ASN A 227 -0.45 19.62 -14.67
CA ASN A 227 -1.10 18.40 -14.18
C ASN A 227 -0.40 17.77 -12.96
N THR A 228 -0.14 18.59 -11.94
CA THR A 228 0.49 18.14 -10.70
C THR A 228 -0.52 17.41 -9.80
N LEU A 229 -0.05 16.56 -8.86
CA LEU A 229 -0.91 16.01 -7.81
C LEU A 229 -1.67 17.12 -7.07
N THR A 230 -0.98 18.22 -6.73
CA THR A 230 -1.60 19.39 -6.11
C THR A 230 -2.79 19.93 -6.93
N ALA A 231 -2.64 20.04 -8.25
CA ALA A 231 -3.70 20.53 -9.12
C ALA A 231 -4.86 19.53 -9.25
N ARG A 232 -4.59 18.23 -9.21
CA ARG A 232 -5.61 17.18 -9.24
C ARG A 232 -6.41 17.11 -7.94
N GLU A 233 -5.76 17.17 -6.79
CA GLU A 233 -6.41 17.17 -5.47
C GLU A 233 -7.31 18.40 -5.25
N LYS A 234 -6.98 19.55 -5.84
CA LYS A 234 -7.85 20.75 -5.77
C LYS A 234 -9.16 20.62 -6.56
N LYS A 235 -9.26 19.65 -7.48
CA LYS A 235 -10.43 19.42 -8.33
C LYS A 235 -11.36 18.34 -7.79
N ASN A 236 -10.87 17.49 -6.89
CA ASN A 236 -11.64 16.45 -6.20
C ASN A 236 -12.44 17.05 -5.04
#